data_AF-A0A952FGP6-F1
#
_entry.id   AF-A0A952FGP6-F1
#
_cell.length_a   1.000
_cell.length_b   1.000
_cell.length_c   1.000
_cell.angle_alpha   90.00
_cell.angle_beta   90.00
_cell.angle_gamma   90.00
#
_symmetry.space_group_name_H-M   'P 1'
#
loop_
_entity.id
_entity.type
_entity.pdbx_description
1 polymer ?
#
loop_
_entity_poly.entity_id
_entity_poly.type
_entity_poly.pdbx_seq_one_letter_code
_entity_poly.pdbx_strand_id
1 'polypeptide(L)' 'MKEELGRPWLEPELFRIGASSLLADVERQIEHFVTGRYSAGFRHASA' A
#
# COMPACT_ATOMS: atom_id res chain seq x y z
N MET A 1 -11.59 11.10 -1.66
CA MET A 1 -11.49 10.97 -3.13
C MET A 1 -12.64 10.18 -3.71
N LYS A 2 -12.82 8.89 -3.38
CA LYS A 2 -13.94 8.12 -3.93
C LYS A 2 -15.33 8.66 -3.54
N GLU A 3 -15.53 9.00 -2.27
CA GLU A 3 -16.82 9.50 -1.77
C GLU A 3 -17.13 10.91 -2.29
N GLU A 4 -16.11 11.77 -2.32
CA GLU A 4 -16.24 13.17 -2.77
C GLU A 4 -16.27 13.35 -4.30
N LEU A 5 -15.53 12.52 -5.05
CA LEU A 5 -15.31 12.71 -6.49
C LEU A 5 -15.72 11.49 -7.34
N GLY A 6 -16.11 10.38 -6.71
CA GLY A 6 -16.50 9.14 -7.39
C GLY A 6 -15.33 8.21 -7.69
N ARG A 7 -15.68 7.00 -8.17
CA ARG A 7 -14.71 5.94 -8.52
C ARG A 7 -13.70 6.32 -9.63
N PRO A 8 -14.05 7.05 -10.71
CA PRO A 8 -13.10 7.38 -11.78
C PRO A 8 -11.87 8.17 -11.30
N TRP A 9 -12.00 8.90 -10.20
CA TRP A 9 -10.89 9.64 -9.60
C TRP A 9 -9.89 8.76 -8.83
N LEU A 10 -10.04 7.44 -8.88
CA LEU A 10 -9.04 6.49 -8.37
C LEU A 10 -8.13 5.93 -9.47
N GLU A 11 -8.36 6.29 -10.74
CA GLU A 11 -7.52 5.85 -11.83
C GLU A 11 -6.09 6.47 -11.73
N PRO A 12 -5.03 5.73 -12.14
CA PRO A 12 -3.65 6.15 -11.92
C PRO A 12 -3.27 7.50 -12.56
N GLU A 13 -3.94 7.89 -13.65
CA GLU A 13 -3.72 9.17 -14.33
C GLU A 13 -4.26 10.35 -13.52
N LEU A 14 -5.28 10.12 -12.69
CA LEU A 14 -6.00 11.14 -11.93
C LEU A 14 -5.61 11.15 -10.45
N PHE A 15 -5.07 10.04 -9.93
CA PHE A 15 -4.69 9.92 -8.53
C PHE A 15 -3.46 9.05 -8.32
N ARG A 16 -2.48 9.58 -7.59
CA ARG A 16 -1.29 8.86 -7.14
C ARG A 16 -0.98 9.20 -5.69
N ILE A 17 -0.44 8.22 -4.97
CA ILE A 17 0.09 8.41 -3.62
C ILE A 17 1.61 8.36 -3.74
N GLY A 18 2.28 9.45 -3.36
CA GLY A 18 3.72 9.41 -3.16
C GLY A 18 4.03 8.53 -1.94
N ALA A 19 4.80 7.47 -2.14
CA ALA A 19 5.14 6.53 -1.08
C ALA A 19 6.65 6.29 -1.02
N SER A 20 7.17 6.16 0.20
CA SER A 20 8.53 5.70 0.51
C SER A 20 8.44 4.55 1.51
N SER A 21 8.61 4.81 2.81
CA SER A 21 8.41 3.82 3.88
C SER A 21 7.01 3.22 3.89
N LEU A 22 6.00 4.00 3.46
CA LEU A 22 4.61 3.51 3.29
C LEU A 22 4.52 2.33 2.31
N LEU A 23 5.39 2.25 1.30
CA LEU A 23 5.38 1.11 0.37
C LEU A 23 5.72 -0.18 1.10
N ALA A 24 6.78 -0.16 1.91
CA ALA A 24 7.17 -1.31 2.73
C ALA A 24 6.07 -1.68 3.73
N ASP A 25 5.36 -0.70 4.28
CA ASP A 25 4.23 -0.96 5.18
C ASP A 25 3.07 -1.67 4.45
N VAL A 26 2.73 -1.25 3.23
CA VAL A 26 1.71 -1.90 2.40
C VAL A 26 2.10 -3.33 2.05
N GLU A 27 3.36 -3.57 1.67
CA GLU A 27 3.87 -4.91 1.38
C GLU A 27 3.76 -5.84 2.59
N ARG A 28 4.10 -5.36 3.79
CA ARG A 28 3.94 -6.14 5.03
C ARG A 28 2.49 -6.50 5.31
N GLN A 29 1.56 -5.58 5.06
CA GLN A 29 0.13 -5.84 5.27
C GLN A 29 -0.41 -6.86 4.27
N ILE A 30 0.02 -6.81 3.01
CA ILE A 30 -0.37 -7.80 2.00
C ILE A 30 0.18 -9.19 2.36
N GLU A 31 1.46 -9.29 2.74
CA GLU A 31 2.05 -10.56 3.17
C GLU A 31 1.32 -11.13 4.39
N HIS A 32 1.00 -10.30 5.37
CA HIS A 32 0.24 -10.72 6.54
C HIS A 32 -1.18 -11.19 6.19
N PHE A 33 -1.87 -10.44 5.32
CA PHE A 33 -3.22 -10.79 4.87
C PHE A 33 -3.27 -12.15 4.17
N VAL A 34 -2.26 -12.45 3.32
CA VAL A 34 -2.22 -13.70 2.55
C VAL A 34 -1.72 -14.88 3.38
N THR A 35 -0.73 -14.67 4.25
CA THR A 35 -0.03 -15.77 4.95
C THR A 35 -0.47 -15.96 6.40
N GLY A 36 -1.16 -14.99 6.99
CA GLY A 36 -1.51 -14.96 8.42
C GLY A 36 -0.30 -14.75 9.35
N ARG A 37 0.92 -14.58 8.82
CA ARG A 37 2.14 -14.37 9.60
C ARG A 37 2.60 -12.92 9.41
N TYR A 38 3.06 -12.28 10.48
CA TYR A 38 3.66 -10.96 10.35
C TYR A 38 4.98 -11.09 9.59
N SER A 39 5.20 -10.24 8.58
CA SER A 39 6.49 -10.16 7.90
C SER A 39 7.59 -9.96 8.92
N ALA A 40 8.59 -10.83 8.93
CA ALA A 40 9.78 -10.58 9.75
C ALA A 40 10.44 -9.29 9.24
N GLY A 41 10.79 -8.36 10.13
CA GLY A 41 11.20 -6.99 9.78
C GLY A 41 12.44 -6.86 8.87
N PHE A 42 13.10 -7.97 8.53
CA PHE A 42 14.22 -8.05 7.60
C PHE A 42 13.83 -8.46 6.17
N ARG A 43 12.60 -8.89 5.91
CA ARG A 43 12.14 -9.37 4.59
C ARG A 43 11.80 -8.24 3.63
N HIS A 44 11.53 -7.05 4.15
CA HIS A 44 11.30 -5.83 3.38
C HIS A 44 12.30 -4.80 3.89
N ALA A 45 13.22 -4.38 3.04
CA ALA A 45 14.21 -3.38 3.42
C ALA A 45 13.48 -2.07 3.75
N SER A 46 13.61 -1.60 4.99
CA SER A 46 13.30 -0.21 5.32
C SER A 46 14.31 0.68 4.57
N ALA A 47 13.80 1.50 3.66
CA ALA A 47 14.58 2.61 3.08
C ALA A 47 15.01 3.60 4.17
#